data_AF-A0A0H3MDB1-F1
#
_entry.id   AF-A0A0H3MDB1-F1
#
_cell.length_a   1.000
_cell.length_b   1.000
_cell.length_c   1.000
_cell.angle_alpha   90.00
_cell.angle_beta   90.00
_cell.angle_gamma   90.00
#
_symmetry.space_group_name_H-M   'P 1'
#
loop_
_entity.id
_entity.type
_entity.pdbx_description
1 polymer ?
#
loop_
_entity_poly.entity_id
_entity_poly.type
_entity_poly.pdbx_seq_one_letter_code
_entity_poly.pdbx_strand_id
1 'polypeptide(L)'
;MKNFLKLNVKEKNIQIADQVIIDETAGEVVIGANTRICHGAVIQGPVVIGANCLIGNYAFIRPGTIISNGVKIGFATEIKNAVIEAEATIGPQCFIADSVVANQAYLGAQVRTSNHRLDEQPVSVRTPEGIIATGCDKLGCYIGQRSRLGVQVIILPGRIISPNTQLGPRVIVERNLPTGTYSLRQELISTGD
;
A
#
# COMPACT_ATOMS: atom_id res chain seq x y z
N MET A 1 12.48 24.37 19.18
CA MET A 1 11.88 23.53 18.11
C MET A 1 11.04 22.36 18.63
N LYS A 2 11.29 21.80 19.83
CA LYS A 2 10.52 20.69 20.45
C LYS A 2 9.08 21.01 20.92
N ASN A 3 8.49 22.16 20.57
CA ASN A 3 7.23 22.64 21.16
C ASN A 3 6.09 22.93 20.16
N PHE A 4 6.18 22.50 18.89
CA PHE A 4 5.14 22.80 17.89
C PHE A 4 4.06 21.71 17.70
N LEU A 5 4.15 20.56 18.37
CA LEU A 5 3.19 19.46 18.24
C LEU A 5 2.72 18.93 19.60
N LYS A 6 2.25 19.80 20.49
CA LYS A 6 1.34 19.35 21.56
C LYS A 6 -0.01 19.01 20.92
N LEU A 7 -0.13 17.78 20.44
CA LEU A 7 -1.29 17.20 19.77
C LEU A 7 -2.47 17.09 20.75
N ASN A 8 -3.33 18.11 20.80
CA ASN A 8 -4.65 17.98 21.39
C ASN A 8 -5.53 17.14 20.45
N VAL A 9 -5.67 15.84 20.74
CA VAL A 9 -6.55 14.90 19.99
C VAL A 9 -7.99 15.45 19.85
N LYS A 10 -8.46 16.23 20.83
CA LYS A 10 -9.78 16.89 20.82
C LYS A 10 -9.96 17.96 19.73
N GLU A 11 -8.91 18.67 19.32
CA GLU A 11 -9.02 19.74 18.31
C GLU A 11 -9.05 19.20 16.88
N LYS A 12 -8.51 17.99 16.67
CA LYS A 12 -8.39 17.37 15.35
C LYS A 12 -9.49 16.34 15.03
N ASN A 13 -10.41 16.06 15.95
CA ASN A 13 -11.48 15.05 15.77
C ASN A 13 -10.94 13.68 15.30
N ILE A 14 -9.82 13.23 15.88
CA ILE A 14 -9.23 11.92 15.60
C ILE A 14 -9.97 10.87 16.43
N GLN A 15 -10.37 9.77 15.80
CA GLN A 15 -11.09 8.68 16.45
C GLN A 15 -10.19 7.45 16.54
N ILE A 16 -9.79 7.08 17.75
CA ILE A 16 -8.96 5.90 18.02
C ILE A 16 -9.82 4.89 18.78
N ALA A 17 -10.04 3.72 18.20
CA ALA A 17 -10.83 2.65 18.80
C ALA A 17 -10.02 1.86 19.85
N ASP A 18 -10.70 0.96 20.56
CA ASP A 18 -10.05 0.14 21.60
C ASP A 18 -8.97 -0.78 21.01
N GLN A 19 -7.96 -1.08 21.82
CA GLN A 19 -6.84 -1.98 21.50
C GLN A 19 -5.96 -1.54 20.32
N VAL A 20 -6.03 -0.27 19.92
CA VAL A 20 -5.05 0.31 18.99
C VAL A 20 -3.71 0.46 19.70
N ILE A 21 -2.63 0.03 19.04
CA ILE A 21 -1.26 0.21 19.51
C ILE A 21 -0.59 1.26 18.63
N ILE A 22 -0.11 2.34 19.26
CA ILE A 22 0.75 3.34 18.63
C ILE A 22 2.12 3.22 19.31
N ASP A 23 3.10 2.71 18.57
CA ASP A 23 4.46 2.45 19.02
C ASP A 23 5.41 3.44 18.35
N GLU A 24 5.86 4.42 19.13
CA GLU A 24 6.78 5.47 18.69
C GLU A 24 8.24 5.19 19.08
N THR A 25 8.57 3.97 19.52
CA THR A 25 9.92 3.63 20.01
C THR A 25 11.01 3.79 18.95
N ALA A 26 10.66 3.61 17.67
CA ALA A 26 11.56 3.78 16.54
C ALA A 26 11.37 5.11 15.77
N GLY A 27 10.39 5.94 16.14
CA GLY A 27 10.14 7.25 15.54
C GLY A 27 8.70 7.76 15.73
N GLU A 28 8.47 9.03 15.43
CA GLU A 28 7.18 9.72 15.65
C GLU A 28 6.05 9.20 14.74
N VAL A 29 4.82 9.16 15.28
CA VAL A 29 3.59 8.88 14.54
C VAL A 29 2.73 10.14 14.46
N VAL A 30 2.59 10.69 13.25
CA VAL A 30 1.76 11.87 13.00
C VAL A 30 0.42 11.45 12.39
N ILE A 31 -0.69 11.88 13.00
CA ILE A 31 -2.05 11.59 12.51
C ILE A 31 -2.80 12.91 12.23
N GLY A 32 -3.37 13.00 11.03
CA GLY A 32 -4.15 14.15 10.56
C GLY A 32 -5.59 14.16 11.08
N ALA A 33 -6.25 15.30 10.93
CA ALA A 33 -7.60 15.54 11.46
C ALA A 33 -8.66 14.63 10.81
N ASN A 34 -9.74 14.34 11.54
CA ASN A 34 -10.87 13.49 11.12
C ASN A 34 -10.48 12.07 10.69
N THR A 35 -9.28 11.60 11.06
CA THR A 35 -8.85 10.24 10.77
C THR A 35 -9.38 9.28 11.82
N ARG A 36 -9.89 8.13 11.36
CA ARG A 36 -10.37 7.05 12.22
C ARG A 36 -9.43 5.85 12.15
N ILE A 37 -8.99 5.38 13.31
CA ILE A 37 -8.21 4.16 13.48
C ILE A 37 -9.08 3.15 14.22
N CYS A 38 -9.33 2.03 13.56
CA CYS A 38 -10.24 0.99 14.03
C CYS A 38 -9.52 -0.05 14.91
N HIS A 39 -10.30 -0.93 15.55
CA HIS A 39 -9.86 -1.79 16.65
C HIS A 39 -8.67 -2.66 16.30
N GLY A 40 -7.75 -2.81 17.25
CA GLY A 40 -6.62 -3.73 17.13
C GLY A 40 -5.58 -3.34 16.07
N ALA A 41 -5.70 -2.18 15.42
CA ALA A 41 -4.68 -1.70 14.49
C ALA A 41 -3.36 -1.39 15.22
N VAL A 42 -2.24 -1.65 14.58
CA VAL A 42 -0.91 -1.38 15.10
C VAL A 42 -0.20 -0.40 14.18
N ILE A 43 0.35 0.66 14.75
CA ILE A 43 1.09 1.70 14.02
C ILE A 43 2.46 1.85 14.68
N GLN A 44 3.52 1.49 13.94
CA GLN A 44 4.90 1.56 14.37
C GLN A 44 5.64 2.67 13.63
N GLY A 45 6.06 3.71 14.34
CA GLY A 45 6.72 4.87 13.77
C GLY A 45 8.17 4.62 13.33
N PRO A 46 8.75 5.49 12.48
CA PRO A 46 8.15 6.74 11.98
C PRO A 46 7.06 6.51 10.92
N VAL A 47 5.89 7.14 11.12
CA VAL A 47 4.73 7.05 10.22
C VAL A 47 4.02 8.40 10.15
N VAL A 48 3.57 8.78 8.96
CA VAL A 48 2.67 9.93 8.76
C VAL A 48 1.36 9.45 8.17
N ILE A 49 0.25 9.81 8.79
CA ILE A 49 -1.12 9.57 8.31
C ILE A 49 -1.81 10.91 8.16
N GLY A 50 -2.32 11.19 6.96
CA GLY A 50 -3.05 12.41 6.62
C GLY A 50 -4.41 12.53 7.31
N ALA A 51 -5.16 13.52 6.87
CA ALA A 51 -6.51 13.81 7.34
C ALA A 51 -7.57 12.98 6.59
N ASN A 52 -8.72 12.78 7.24
CA ASN A 52 -9.88 12.07 6.70
C ASN A 52 -9.58 10.62 6.26
N CYS A 53 -8.62 9.96 6.91
CA CYS A 53 -8.27 8.58 6.60
C CYS A 53 -9.10 7.58 7.41
N LEU A 54 -9.20 6.36 6.90
CA LEU A 54 -9.74 5.21 7.62
C LEU A 54 -8.67 4.12 7.66
N ILE A 55 -8.23 3.78 8.87
CA ILE A 55 -7.32 2.65 9.12
C ILE A 55 -8.15 1.51 9.70
N GLY A 56 -8.33 0.44 8.92
CA GLY A 56 -9.20 -0.69 9.24
C GLY A 56 -8.74 -1.51 10.45
N ASN A 57 -9.63 -2.37 10.96
CA ASN A 57 -9.33 -3.21 12.12
C ASN A 57 -8.11 -4.09 11.84
N TYR A 58 -7.22 -4.21 12.83
CA TYR A 58 -6.01 -5.04 12.75
C TYR A 58 -5.07 -4.70 11.59
N ALA A 59 -5.19 -3.52 10.97
CA ALA A 59 -4.20 -3.06 10.02
C ALA A 59 -2.85 -2.86 10.73
N PHE A 60 -1.76 -3.20 10.05
CA PHE A 60 -0.41 -3.03 10.58
C PHE A 60 0.37 -2.06 9.72
N ILE A 61 0.59 -0.85 10.24
CA ILE A 61 1.33 0.21 9.57
C ILE A 61 2.73 0.27 10.17
N ARG A 62 3.74 0.01 9.34
CA ARG A 62 5.13 -0.16 9.74
C ARG A 62 5.98 1.08 9.42
N PRO A 63 7.19 1.17 9.98
CA PRO A 63 8.09 2.31 9.80
C PRO A 63 8.33 2.69 8.33
N GLY A 64 8.54 3.99 8.11
CA GLY A 64 8.81 4.57 6.79
C GLY A 64 7.57 4.77 5.93
N THR A 65 6.37 4.60 6.50
CA THR A 65 5.11 4.70 5.75
C THR A 65 4.54 6.11 5.79
N ILE A 66 4.14 6.62 4.62
CA ILE A 66 3.44 7.90 4.45
C ILE A 66 2.08 7.61 3.82
N ILE A 67 1.01 7.97 4.51
CA ILE A 67 -0.37 7.85 4.05
C ILE A 67 -0.94 9.25 3.89
N SER A 68 -1.33 9.61 2.67
CA SER A 68 -1.91 10.92 2.34
C SER A 68 -3.39 11.01 2.76
N ASN A 69 -3.99 12.18 2.55
CA ASN A 69 -5.37 12.44 2.95
C ASN A 69 -6.39 11.55 2.23
N GLY A 70 -7.49 11.22 2.91
CA GLY A 70 -8.62 10.51 2.32
C GLY A 70 -8.37 9.03 2.02
N VAL A 71 -7.25 8.46 2.49
CA VAL A 71 -6.89 7.07 2.22
C VAL A 71 -7.71 6.11 3.09
N LYS A 72 -8.10 4.98 2.50
CA LYS A 72 -8.81 3.89 3.18
C LYS A 72 -7.97 2.62 3.16
N ILE A 73 -7.65 2.09 4.34
CA ILE A 73 -6.91 0.84 4.52
C ILE A 73 -7.85 -0.20 5.13
N GLY A 74 -7.96 -1.36 4.48
CA GLY A 74 -8.86 -2.45 4.86
C GLY A 74 -8.36 -3.28 6.05
N PHE A 75 -9.24 -4.17 6.53
CA PHE A 75 -8.97 -5.13 7.60
C PHE A 75 -7.67 -5.92 7.37
N ALA A 76 -6.86 -6.08 8.41
CA ALA A 76 -5.65 -6.91 8.42
C ALA A 76 -4.68 -6.64 7.23
N THR A 77 -4.62 -5.40 6.78
CA THR A 77 -3.67 -4.97 5.74
C THR A 77 -2.37 -4.52 6.37
N GLU A 78 -1.25 -4.99 5.85
CA GLU A 78 0.08 -4.55 6.26
C GLU A 78 0.67 -3.58 5.23
N ILE A 79 1.19 -2.46 5.71
CA ILE A 79 1.90 -1.45 4.90
C ILE A 79 3.24 -1.15 5.54
N LYS A 80 4.33 -1.19 4.75
CA LYS A 80 5.69 -1.00 5.23
C LYS A 80 6.52 -0.16 4.26
N ASN A 81 7.14 0.90 4.76
CA ASN A 81 8.07 1.72 3.97
C ASN A 81 7.47 2.12 2.60
N ALA A 82 6.22 2.58 2.59
CA ALA A 82 5.48 2.85 1.36
C ALA A 82 4.85 4.24 1.38
N VAL A 83 4.67 4.81 0.18
CA VAL A 83 3.96 6.07 -0.01
C VAL A 83 2.58 5.76 -0.60
N ILE A 84 1.53 6.06 0.15
CA ILE A 84 0.15 5.92 -0.27
C ILE A 84 -0.40 7.32 -0.51
N GLU A 85 -0.64 7.67 -1.76
CA GLU A 85 -1.10 8.99 -2.17
C GLU A 85 -2.61 9.16 -1.97
N ALA A 86 -3.09 10.40 -2.15
CA ALA A 86 -4.40 10.82 -1.68
C ALA A 86 -5.55 10.00 -2.31
N GLU A 87 -6.57 9.75 -1.50
CA GLU A 87 -7.82 9.07 -1.90
C GLU A 87 -7.63 7.63 -2.42
N ALA A 88 -6.45 7.02 -2.23
CA ALA A 88 -6.26 5.61 -2.52
C ALA A 88 -7.08 4.72 -1.57
N THR A 89 -7.55 3.59 -2.07
CA THR A 89 -8.26 2.57 -1.28
C THR A 89 -7.54 1.23 -1.41
N ILE A 90 -7.10 0.70 -0.28
CA ILE A 90 -6.43 -0.59 -0.19
C ILE A 90 -7.34 -1.55 0.56
N GLY A 91 -7.82 -2.57 -0.13
CA GLY A 91 -8.74 -3.58 0.39
C GLY A 91 -8.13 -4.44 1.49
N PRO A 92 -8.91 -5.34 2.10
CA PRO A 92 -8.47 -6.14 3.23
C PRO A 92 -7.37 -7.14 2.84
N GLN A 93 -6.56 -7.52 3.84
CA GLN A 93 -5.53 -8.55 3.75
C GLN A 93 -4.48 -8.29 2.66
N CYS A 94 -4.23 -7.03 2.33
CA CYS A 94 -3.15 -6.67 1.42
C CYS A 94 -1.79 -6.64 2.14
N PHE A 95 -0.71 -6.80 1.38
CA PHE A 95 0.66 -6.56 1.84
C PHE A 95 1.34 -5.62 0.85
N ILE A 96 1.61 -4.39 1.29
CA ILE A 96 2.17 -3.31 0.46
C ILE A 96 3.49 -2.84 1.09
N ALA A 97 4.61 -3.16 0.46
CA ALA A 97 5.93 -2.88 1.02
C ALA A 97 6.85 -2.21 0.00
N ASP A 98 7.63 -1.22 0.44
CA ASP A 98 8.69 -0.59 -0.34
C ASP A 98 8.17 -0.08 -1.70
N SER A 99 6.95 0.47 -1.71
CA SER A 99 6.15 0.76 -2.90
C SER A 99 5.53 2.14 -2.87
N VAL A 100 5.11 2.63 -4.04
CA VAL A 100 4.29 3.82 -4.21
C VAL A 100 2.93 3.42 -4.77
N VAL A 101 1.86 3.83 -4.09
CA VAL A 101 0.48 3.67 -4.53
C VAL A 101 -0.09 5.05 -4.81
N ALA A 102 -0.24 5.39 -6.09
CA ALA A 102 -0.54 6.75 -6.50
C ALA A 102 -2.01 7.14 -6.33
N ASN A 103 -2.29 8.44 -6.49
CA ASN A 103 -3.59 9.07 -6.20
C ASN A 103 -4.77 8.23 -6.71
N GLN A 104 -5.81 8.10 -5.88
CA GLN A 104 -7.08 7.48 -6.23
C GLN A 104 -6.95 6.03 -6.73
N ALA A 105 -5.83 5.33 -6.54
CA ALA A 105 -5.72 3.91 -6.90
C ALA A 105 -6.62 3.05 -6.00
N TYR A 106 -7.10 1.92 -6.54
CA TYR A 106 -7.88 0.93 -5.80
C TYR A 106 -7.21 -0.42 -5.89
N LEU A 107 -6.96 -1.03 -4.74
CA LEU A 107 -6.42 -2.38 -4.62
C LEU A 107 -7.49 -3.26 -3.98
N GLY A 108 -7.91 -4.30 -4.69
CA GLY A 108 -8.84 -5.31 -4.17
C GLY A 108 -8.26 -6.08 -2.98
N ALA A 109 -9.07 -6.95 -2.39
CA ALA A 109 -8.61 -7.81 -1.30
C ALA A 109 -7.41 -8.67 -1.71
N GLN A 110 -6.47 -8.86 -0.79
CA GLN A 110 -5.31 -9.75 -0.96
C GLN A 110 -4.38 -9.35 -2.13
N VAL A 111 -4.34 -8.07 -2.52
CA VAL A 111 -3.27 -7.57 -3.40
C VAL A 111 -1.94 -7.60 -2.65
N ARG A 112 -0.91 -8.19 -3.25
CA ARG A 112 0.41 -8.33 -2.61
C ARG A 112 1.53 -7.81 -3.49
N THR A 113 2.39 -6.99 -2.91
CA THR A 113 3.67 -6.60 -3.51
C THR A 113 4.78 -7.51 -2.99
N SER A 114 5.62 -8.01 -3.89
CA SER A 114 6.93 -8.53 -3.51
C SER A 114 7.96 -7.41 -3.62
N ASN A 115 8.88 -7.35 -2.66
CA ASN A 115 9.93 -6.34 -2.58
C ASN A 115 11.34 -6.94 -2.63
N HIS A 116 11.49 -8.27 -2.63
CA HIS A 116 12.78 -8.95 -2.63
C HIS A 116 12.87 -9.90 -3.83
N ARG A 117 14.05 -9.97 -4.45
CA ARG A 117 14.33 -10.95 -5.50
C ARG A 117 14.88 -12.24 -4.90
N LEU A 118 14.37 -13.37 -5.39
CA LEU A 118 14.76 -14.70 -4.90
C LEU A 118 16.21 -15.09 -5.21
N ASP A 119 16.88 -14.39 -6.13
CA ASP A 119 18.29 -14.57 -6.45
C ASP A 119 19.22 -13.67 -5.60
N GLU A 120 18.66 -13.00 -4.59
CA GLU A 120 19.36 -12.09 -3.66
C GLU A 120 20.09 -10.93 -4.33
N GLN A 121 19.85 -10.70 -5.62
CA GLN A 121 20.40 -9.55 -6.34
C GLN A 121 19.60 -8.29 -6.05
N PRO A 122 20.23 -7.09 -6.13
CA PRO A 122 19.50 -5.84 -6.07
C PRO A 122 18.36 -5.77 -7.09
N VAL A 123 17.26 -5.14 -6.68
CA VAL A 123 16.10 -4.94 -7.55
C VAL A 123 16.48 -3.98 -8.68
N SER A 124 16.01 -4.27 -9.89
CA SER A 124 16.14 -3.38 -11.04
C SER A 124 14.77 -2.97 -11.55
N VAL A 125 14.69 -1.75 -12.07
CA VAL A 125 13.47 -1.21 -12.69
C VAL A 125 13.72 -1.11 -14.18
N ARG A 126 12.83 -1.67 -14.99
CA ARG A 126 12.88 -1.49 -16.45
C ARG A 126 12.11 -0.22 -16.79
N THR A 127 12.63 0.61 -17.68
CA THR A 127 11.96 1.78 -18.23
C THR A 127 12.09 1.77 -19.76
N PRO A 128 11.36 2.62 -20.51
CA PRO A 128 11.57 2.75 -21.95
C PRO A 128 13.01 3.12 -22.33
N GLU A 129 13.73 3.83 -21.45
CA GLU A 129 15.11 4.29 -21.65
C GLU A 129 16.16 3.21 -21.30
N GLY A 130 15.76 2.10 -20.67
CA GLY A 130 16.66 1.00 -20.34
C GLY A 130 16.40 0.38 -18.96
N ILE A 131 17.43 -0.25 -18.40
CA ILE A 131 17.37 -0.87 -17.07
C ILE A 131 18.04 0.06 -16.07
N ILE A 132 17.31 0.44 -15.02
CA ILE A 132 17.82 1.18 -13.87
C ILE A 132 18.26 0.15 -12.82
N ALA A 133 19.56 0.08 -12.57
CA ALA A 133 20.12 -0.63 -11.43
C ALA A 133 19.90 0.22 -10.16
N THR A 134 18.96 -0.18 -9.30
CA THR A 134 18.56 0.67 -8.16
C THR A 134 19.54 0.60 -7.00
N GLY A 135 20.31 -0.49 -6.92
CA GLY A 135 21.16 -0.80 -5.76
C GLY A 135 20.36 -1.19 -4.51
N CYS A 136 19.03 -1.28 -4.58
CA CYS A 136 18.18 -1.62 -3.44
C CYS A 136 17.99 -3.13 -3.33
N ASP A 137 18.30 -3.72 -2.17
CA ASP A 137 17.94 -5.11 -1.86
C ASP A 137 16.42 -5.30 -1.77
N LYS A 138 15.72 -4.23 -1.33
CA LYS A 138 14.27 -4.19 -1.21
C LYS A 138 13.67 -3.03 -2.00
N LEU A 139 12.84 -3.35 -2.98
CA LEU A 139 12.03 -2.40 -3.73
C LEU A 139 10.79 -3.12 -4.28
N GLY A 140 9.62 -2.63 -3.91
CA GLY A 140 8.34 -3.12 -4.40
C GLY A 140 8.01 -2.57 -5.77
N CYS A 141 6.97 -1.73 -5.87
CA CYS A 141 6.43 -1.31 -7.16
C CYS A 141 5.92 0.13 -7.16
N TYR A 142 5.64 0.64 -8.36
CA TYR A 142 4.86 1.85 -8.57
C TYR A 142 3.49 1.48 -9.16
N ILE A 143 2.41 1.83 -8.46
CA ILE A 143 1.03 1.64 -8.91
C ILE A 143 0.47 3.00 -9.31
N GLY A 144 0.27 3.22 -10.61
CA GLY A 144 -0.14 4.50 -11.15
C GLY A 144 -1.53 4.98 -10.73
N GLN A 145 -1.73 6.30 -10.84
CA GLN A 145 -2.94 6.99 -10.43
C GLN A 145 -4.19 6.39 -11.08
N ARG A 146 -5.30 6.31 -10.32
CA ARG A 146 -6.61 5.79 -10.75
C ARG A 146 -6.61 4.34 -11.25
N SER A 147 -5.51 3.60 -11.09
CA SER A 147 -5.49 2.18 -11.44
C SER A 147 -6.41 1.36 -10.52
N ARG A 148 -6.91 0.24 -11.03
CA ARG A 148 -7.86 -0.67 -10.37
C ARG A 148 -7.31 -2.08 -10.42
N LEU A 149 -6.88 -2.61 -9.28
CA LEU A 149 -6.35 -3.97 -9.18
C LEU A 149 -7.40 -4.89 -8.56
N GLY A 150 -7.72 -5.98 -9.25
CA GLY A 150 -8.63 -7.00 -8.76
C GLY A 150 -8.10 -7.76 -7.55
N VAL A 151 -8.95 -8.61 -6.98
CA VAL A 151 -8.56 -9.44 -5.83
C VAL A 151 -7.40 -10.37 -6.19
N GLN A 152 -6.49 -10.60 -5.24
CA GLN A 152 -5.36 -11.52 -5.38
C GLN A 152 -4.38 -11.18 -6.51
N VAL A 153 -4.30 -9.92 -6.96
CA VAL A 153 -3.23 -9.48 -7.86
C VAL A 153 -1.88 -9.52 -7.12
N ILE A 154 -0.87 -10.08 -7.76
CA ILE A 154 0.51 -10.16 -7.23
C ILE A 154 1.42 -9.29 -8.10
N ILE A 155 2.22 -8.44 -7.48
CA ILE A 155 3.15 -7.55 -8.19
C ILE A 155 4.58 -7.90 -7.80
N LEU A 156 5.42 -8.22 -8.80
CA LEU A 156 6.83 -8.55 -8.57
C LEU A 156 7.67 -7.29 -8.26
N PRO A 157 8.92 -7.45 -7.75
CA PRO A 157 9.80 -6.32 -7.46
C PRO A 157 10.15 -5.50 -8.71
N GLY A 158 10.28 -4.19 -8.54
CA GLY A 158 10.71 -3.24 -9.57
C GLY A 158 9.71 -3.02 -10.70
N ARG A 159 8.41 -3.26 -10.46
CA ARG A 159 7.37 -3.16 -11.49
C ARG A 159 6.65 -1.81 -11.47
N ILE A 160 6.31 -1.34 -12.67
CA ILE A 160 5.54 -0.13 -12.90
C ILE A 160 4.21 -0.52 -13.55
N ILE A 161 3.12 -0.16 -12.89
CA ILE A 161 1.77 -0.20 -13.45
C ILE A 161 1.42 1.23 -13.87
N SER A 162 1.16 1.43 -15.16
CA SER A 162 0.83 2.76 -15.69
C SER A 162 -0.47 3.31 -15.08
N PRO A 163 -0.67 4.63 -15.07
CA PRO A 163 -1.93 5.23 -14.63
C PRO A 163 -3.13 4.73 -15.44
N ASN A 164 -4.31 4.71 -14.80
CA ASN A 164 -5.59 4.28 -15.36
C ASN A 164 -5.60 2.81 -15.87
N THR A 165 -4.71 1.96 -15.35
CA THR A 165 -4.67 0.54 -15.69
C THR A 165 -5.66 -0.26 -14.84
N GLN A 166 -6.34 -1.23 -15.45
CA GLN A 166 -7.22 -2.16 -14.77
C GLN A 166 -6.65 -3.58 -14.88
N LEU A 167 -6.43 -4.24 -13.74
CA LEU A 167 -6.05 -5.65 -13.68
C LEU A 167 -7.20 -6.45 -13.09
N GLY A 168 -7.61 -7.49 -13.81
CA GLY A 168 -8.56 -8.48 -13.31
C GLY A 168 -8.00 -9.28 -12.12
N PRO A 169 -8.84 -10.08 -11.47
CA PRO A 169 -8.41 -10.93 -10.37
C PRO A 169 -7.24 -11.85 -10.73
N ARG A 170 -6.38 -12.14 -9.76
CA ARG A 170 -5.28 -13.12 -9.85
C ARG A 170 -4.19 -12.86 -10.88
N VAL A 171 -4.18 -11.70 -11.55
CA VAL A 171 -3.09 -11.32 -12.47
C VAL A 171 -1.78 -11.22 -11.68
N ILE A 172 -0.71 -11.81 -12.24
CA ILE A 172 0.66 -11.65 -11.75
C ILE A 172 1.38 -10.64 -12.66
N VAL A 173 1.90 -9.56 -12.07
CA VAL A 173 2.62 -8.49 -12.79
C VAL A 173 4.11 -8.78 -12.79
N GLU A 174 4.57 -9.46 -13.83
CA GLU A 174 5.98 -9.86 -13.99
C GLU A 174 6.81 -8.90 -14.83
N ARG A 175 6.14 -7.97 -15.52
CA ARG A 175 6.72 -6.90 -16.33
C ARG A 175 5.91 -5.64 -16.17
N ASN A 176 6.47 -4.50 -16.55
CA ASN A 176 5.72 -3.26 -16.55
C ASN A 176 4.56 -3.36 -17.54
N LEU A 177 3.43 -2.80 -17.15
CA LEU A 177 2.22 -2.82 -17.96
C LEU A 177 1.93 -1.39 -18.44
N PRO A 178 1.74 -1.16 -19.75
CA PRO A 178 1.23 0.10 -20.24
C PRO A 178 -0.22 0.31 -19.74
N THR A 179 -0.78 1.48 -20.01
CA THR A 179 -2.19 1.73 -19.71
C THR A 179 -3.07 0.76 -20.49
N GLY A 180 -4.02 0.11 -19.80
CA GLY A 180 -4.94 -0.83 -20.42
C GLY A 180 -5.76 -1.62 -19.41
N THR A 181 -6.58 -2.54 -19.93
CA THR A 181 -7.34 -3.50 -19.15
C THR A 181 -6.82 -4.90 -19.42
N TYR A 182 -6.43 -5.62 -18.37
CA TYR A 182 -5.81 -6.93 -18.46
C TYR A 182 -6.58 -7.93 -17.62
N SER A 183 -6.89 -9.09 -18.18
CA SER A 183 -7.54 -10.18 -17.48
C SER A 183 -6.91 -11.50 -17.89
N LEU A 184 -6.96 -12.49 -16.99
CA LEU A 184 -6.55 -13.85 -17.31
C LEU A 184 -7.64 -14.53 -18.12
N ARG A 185 -7.26 -15.20 -19.21
CA ARG A 185 -8.14 -16.17 -19.86
C ARG A 185 -8.15 -17.43 -18.99
N GLN A 186 -9.30 -17.72 -18.40
CA GLN A 186 -9.51 -18.94 -17.63
C GLN A 186 -10.36 -19.90 -18.45
N GLU A 187 -9.94 -21.17 -18.48
CA GLU A 187 -10.69 -22.27 -19.04
C GLU A 187 -11.07 -23.22 -17.92
N LEU A 188 -12.35 -23.60 -17.85
CA LEU A 188 -12.86 -24.58 -16.89
C LEU A 188 -12.97 -25.90 -17.63
N ILE A 189 -12.19 -26.89 -17.19
CA ILE A 189 -12.20 -28.24 -17.74
C ILE A 189 -13.00 -29.11 -16.79
N SER A 190 -14.05 -29.76 -17.30
CA SER A 190 -14.75 -30.80 -16.53
C SER A 190 -13.81 -31.99 -16.33
N THR A 191 -13.62 -32.42 -15.09
CA THR A 191 -12.76 -33.56 -14.73
C THR A 191 -13.56 -34.85 -14.48
N GLY A 192 -14.84 -34.89 -14.89
CA GLY A 192 -15.79 -35.97 -14.61
C GLY A 192 -16.81 -35.60 -13.53
N ASP A 193 -17.86 -36.41 -13.44
CA ASP A 193 -18.89 -36.37 -12.38
C ASP A 193 -18.45 -37.18 -11.14
#